data_AF-A0AA38MGI0-F1
#
_entry.id   AF-A0AA38MGI0-F1
#
_cell.length_a   1.000
_cell.length_b   1.000
_cell.length_c   1.000
_cell.angle_alpha   90.00
_cell.angle_beta   90.00
_cell.angle_gamma   90.00
#
_symmetry.space_group_name_H-M   'P 1'
#
loop_
_entity.id
_entity.type
_entity.pdbx_description
1 polymer ?
#
loop_
_entity_poly.entity_id
_entity_poly.type
_entity_poly.pdbx_seq_one_letter_code
_entity_poly.pdbx_strand_id
1 'polypeptide(L)'
;MLQLIEPNLYLGCRQAAEDINVLKNHNITHILTIEDEPLSEEITKNECFTTKHIFLYDLQYNQNLISHLDDTYTFISEGLTKGTVLVHCLMGVSRSASVVIAFMMKKYHLMYEEAYEKVNRKRRICPNPGFEAQLKLYEKIGYQLDTQHTSYRLFRLRTAARQINNHGLLHQDSLDLIIPDPGLAEPKSGHFAYYCSQCSRILAPKSSCIPHENENEICEKSFFVMPIAWMKHVAKTTKNKLLCPNCSTEVGSFNWGEDGIQCECSVKISPAFCLMPPQVKYRSE
;
A
#
# COMPACT_ATOMS: atom_id res chain seq x y z
N MET A 1 -29.66 10.43 -1.65
CA MET A 1 -28.88 9.27 -2.15
C MET A 1 -27.53 9.73 -2.70
N LEU A 2 -27.53 10.74 -3.57
CA LEU A 2 -26.33 11.53 -3.88
C LEU A 2 -26.15 12.67 -2.88
N GLN A 3 -24.91 13.12 -2.69
CA GLN A 3 -24.56 14.32 -1.95
C GLN A 3 -23.51 15.11 -2.73
N LEU A 4 -23.77 16.40 -2.96
CA LEU A 4 -22.78 17.31 -3.54
C LEU A 4 -21.67 17.57 -2.52
N ILE A 5 -20.43 17.22 -2.86
CA ILE A 5 -19.24 17.35 -2.00
C ILE A 5 -18.47 18.63 -2.31
N GLU A 6 -18.34 18.99 -3.57
CA GLU A 6 -17.82 20.28 -4.06
C GLU A 6 -18.44 20.55 -5.43
N PRO A 7 -18.26 21.75 -6.04
CA PRO A 7 -18.83 22.03 -7.36
C PRO A 7 -18.53 20.89 -8.33
N ASN A 8 -19.60 20.34 -8.92
CA ASN A 8 -19.58 19.24 -9.89
C ASN A 8 -19.07 17.89 -9.39
N LEU A 9 -18.81 17.70 -8.08
CA LEU A 9 -18.42 16.41 -7.49
C LEU A 9 -19.51 15.87 -6.55
N TYR A 10 -20.06 14.71 -6.88
CA TYR A 10 -21.04 14.00 -6.07
C TYR A 10 -20.48 12.71 -5.46
N LEU A 11 -20.88 12.43 -4.22
CA LEU A 11 -20.69 11.15 -3.54
C LEU A 11 -22.03 10.44 -3.40
N GLY A 12 -22.10 9.17 -3.82
CA GLY A 12 -23.36 8.42 -3.88
C GLY A 12 -23.26 6.95 -3.52
N CYS A 13 -24.42 6.30 -3.58
CA CYS A 13 -24.62 4.86 -3.46
C CYS A 13 -24.97 4.22 -4.82
N ARG A 14 -24.90 2.89 -4.92
CA ARG A 14 -25.20 2.14 -6.14
C ARG A 14 -26.59 2.41 -6.69
N GLN A 15 -27.59 2.47 -5.81
CA GLN A 15 -28.98 2.75 -6.21
C GLN A 15 -29.11 4.05 -7.02
N ALA A 16 -28.37 5.10 -6.65
CA ALA A 16 -28.40 6.36 -7.41
C ALA A 16 -27.55 6.32 -8.68
N ALA A 17 -26.53 5.46 -8.73
CA ALA A 17 -25.67 5.29 -9.89
C ALA A 17 -26.32 4.41 -10.98
N GLU A 18 -27.27 3.55 -10.62
CA GLU A 18 -28.08 2.74 -11.56
C GLU A 18 -29.34 3.48 -12.05
N ASP A 19 -29.65 4.67 -11.53
CA ASP A 19 -30.85 5.43 -11.93
C ASP A 19 -30.50 6.53 -12.94
N ILE A 20 -30.77 6.28 -14.22
CA ILE A 20 -30.51 7.22 -15.32
C ILE A 20 -31.18 8.57 -15.10
N ASN A 21 -32.39 8.60 -14.55
CA ASN A 21 -33.10 9.87 -14.33
C ASN A 21 -32.40 10.67 -13.24
N VAL A 22 -31.97 10.02 -12.16
CA VAL A 22 -31.16 10.68 -11.11
C VAL A 22 -29.86 11.22 -11.69
N LEU A 23 -29.15 10.44 -12.51
CA LEU A 23 -27.90 10.86 -13.16
C LEU A 23 -28.12 12.09 -14.06
N LYS A 24 -29.12 12.04 -14.94
CA LYS A 24 -29.45 13.15 -15.86
C LYS A 24 -29.90 14.40 -15.11
N ASN A 25 -30.74 14.26 -14.09
CA ASN A 25 -31.22 15.40 -13.29
C ASN A 25 -30.10 16.13 -12.54
N HIS A 26 -29.00 15.43 -12.21
CA HIS A 26 -27.81 16.02 -11.58
C HIS A 26 -26.71 16.37 -12.60
N ASN A 27 -26.99 16.24 -13.91
CA ASN A 27 -26.04 16.45 -15.00
C ASN A 27 -24.75 15.63 -14.86
N ILE A 28 -24.84 14.41 -14.30
CA ILE A 28 -23.70 13.49 -14.19
C ILE A 28 -23.25 13.08 -15.59
N THR A 29 -21.95 13.20 -15.86
CA THR A 29 -21.33 12.78 -17.13
C THR A 29 -20.19 11.79 -16.92
N HIS A 30 -19.61 11.74 -15.71
CA HIS A 30 -18.52 10.83 -15.38
C HIS A 30 -18.88 10.03 -14.13
N ILE A 31 -18.68 8.71 -14.16
CA ILE A 31 -19.04 7.82 -13.05
C ILE A 31 -17.84 6.96 -12.67
N LEU A 32 -17.38 7.13 -11.43
CA LEU A 32 -16.35 6.29 -10.82
C LEU A 32 -17.00 5.31 -9.85
N THR A 33 -16.96 4.03 -10.22
CA THR A 33 -17.48 2.91 -9.43
C THR A 33 -16.36 2.26 -8.64
N ILE A 34 -16.49 2.17 -7.31
CA ILE A 34 -15.57 1.42 -6.44
C ILE A 34 -16.35 0.31 -5.75
N GLU A 35 -16.48 -0.82 -6.44
CA GLU A 35 -17.27 -1.98 -6.02
C GLU A 35 -16.65 -3.28 -6.54
N ASP A 36 -17.12 -4.40 -6.02
CA ASP A 36 -16.82 -5.75 -6.51
C ASP A 36 -17.52 -6.06 -7.84
N GLU A 37 -18.59 -5.34 -8.18
CA GLU A 37 -19.29 -5.49 -9.46
C GLU A 37 -19.43 -4.14 -10.17
N PRO A 38 -19.26 -4.09 -11.51
CA PRO A 38 -19.53 -2.89 -12.28
C PRO A 38 -21.02 -2.54 -12.25
N LEU A 39 -21.39 -1.34 -12.72
CA LEU A 39 -22.79 -0.98 -12.98
C LEU A 39 -23.37 -1.79 -14.14
N SER A 40 -24.68 -1.75 -14.30
CA SER A 40 -25.37 -2.39 -15.43
C SER A 40 -24.86 -1.93 -16.80
N GLU A 41 -25.08 -2.75 -17.83
CA GLU A 41 -24.76 -2.40 -19.21
C GLU A 41 -25.52 -1.16 -19.70
N GLU A 42 -26.71 -0.90 -19.14
CA GLU A 42 -27.52 0.27 -19.46
C GLU A 42 -26.81 1.58 -19.10
N ILE A 43 -25.99 1.58 -18.05
CA ILE A 43 -25.15 2.71 -17.66
C ILE A 43 -23.79 2.67 -18.36
N THR A 44 -23.10 1.53 -18.31
CA THR A 44 -21.70 1.41 -18.77
C THR A 44 -21.53 1.48 -20.28
N LYS A 45 -22.55 1.12 -21.07
CA LYS A 45 -22.55 1.26 -22.54
C LYS A 45 -23.27 2.52 -23.02
N ASN A 46 -23.72 3.39 -22.12
CA ASN A 46 -24.41 4.61 -22.49
C ASN A 46 -23.41 5.69 -22.93
N GLU A 47 -23.55 6.20 -24.15
CA GLU A 47 -22.65 7.23 -24.70
C GLU A 47 -22.67 8.55 -23.93
N CYS A 48 -23.71 8.79 -23.11
CA CYS A 48 -23.81 9.99 -22.27
C CYS A 48 -22.85 9.94 -21.07
N PHE A 49 -22.33 8.77 -20.69
CA PHE A 49 -21.53 8.58 -19.49
C PHE A 49 -20.13 8.06 -19.82
N THR A 50 -19.12 8.70 -19.25
CA THR A 50 -17.77 8.14 -19.16
C THR A 50 -17.65 7.39 -17.85
N THR A 51 -17.52 6.06 -17.90
CA THR A 51 -17.48 5.23 -16.68
C THR A 51 -16.10 4.64 -16.43
N LYS A 52 -15.72 4.54 -15.16
CA LYS A 52 -14.52 3.79 -14.72
C LYS A 52 -14.86 2.94 -13.52
N HIS A 53 -14.44 1.68 -13.55
CA HIS A 53 -14.65 0.73 -12.46
C HIS A 53 -13.31 0.34 -11.82
N ILE A 54 -13.25 0.44 -10.50
CA ILE A 54 -12.17 -0.05 -9.65
C ILE A 54 -12.73 -1.20 -8.82
N PHE A 55 -12.23 -2.41 -9.06
CA PHE A 55 -12.61 -3.60 -8.31
C PHE A 55 -12.03 -3.57 -6.89
N LEU A 56 -12.89 -3.39 -5.88
CA LEU A 56 -12.51 -3.43 -4.46
C LEU A 56 -13.67 -3.89 -3.58
N TYR A 57 -13.37 -4.79 -2.64
CA TYR A 57 -14.28 -5.17 -1.57
C TYR A 57 -14.23 -4.18 -0.40
N ASP A 58 -15.31 -4.07 0.37
CA ASP A 58 -15.34 -3.24 1.59
C ASP A 58 -14.84 -4.01 2.82
N LEU A 59 -13.59 -4.49 2.75
CA LEU A 59 -12.98 -5.27 3.82
C LEU A 59 -11.82 -4.50 4.45
N GLN A 60 -11.71 -4.59 5.77
CA GLN A 60 -10.64 -3.94 6.54
C GLN A 60 -9.24 -4.54 6.30
N TYR A 61 -9.17 -5.76 5.77
CA TYR A 61 -7.92 -6.47 5.48
C TYR A 61 -7.85 -6.86 4.01
N ASN A 62 -6.62 -7.00 3.50
CA ASN A 62 -6.33 -7.51 2.16
C ASN A 62 -6.96 -6.71 1.01
N GLN A 63 -7.18 -5.41 1.18
CA GLN A 63 -7.64 -4.50 0.13
C GLN A 63 -6.63 -3.37 -0.07
N ASN A 64 -6.17 -3.17 -1.30
CA ASN A 64 -5.13 -2.19 -1.64
C ASN A 64 -5.74 -0.96 -2.31
N LEU A 65 -6.44 -0.13 -1.52
CA LEU A 65 -7.02 1.12 -2.01
C LEU A 65 -5.94 2.11 -2.45
N ILE A 66 -4.82 2.21 -1.71
CA ILE A 66 -3.79 3.22 -1.95
C ILE A 66 -3.18 3.12 -3.36
N SER A 67 -3.09 1.91 -3.94
CA SER A 67 -2.59 1.73 -5.30
C SER A 67 -3.48 2.31 -6.40
N HIS A 68 -4.74 2.63 -6.08
CA HIS A 68 -5.71 3.20 -7.03
C HIS A 68 -5.88 4.72 -6.87
N LEU A 69 -5.32 5.34 -5.83
CA LEU A 69 -5.63 6.74 -5.50
C LEU A 69 -5.17 7.74 -6.57
N ASP A 70 -3.99 7.53 -7.17
CA ASP A 70 -3.51 8.42 -8.24
C ASP A 70 -4.36 8.31 -9.52
N ASP A 71 -4.79 7.09 -9.84
CA ASP A 71 -5.63 6.81 -11.00
C ASP A 71 -7.05 7.36 -10.83
N THR A 72 -7.64 7.18 -9.64
CA THR A 72 -8.94 7.77 -9.29
C THR A 72 -8.89 9.30 -9.24
N TYR A 73 -7.81 9.88 -8.71
CA TYR A 73 -7.60 11.33 -8.74
C TYR A 73 -7.58 11.88 -10.16
N THR A 74 -6.91 11.19 -11.08
CA THR A 74 -6.82 11.56 -12.49
C THR A 74 -8.19 11.54 -13.14
N PHE A 75 -8.95 10.46 -12.96
CA PHE A 75 -10.31 10.35 -13.48
C PHE A 75 -11.24 11.46 -12.96
N ILE A 76 -11.21 11.72 -11.65
CA ILE A 76 -12.05 12.77 -11.04
C ILE A 76 -11.63 14.14 -11.57
N SER A 77 -10.34 14.44 -11.59
CA SER A 77 -9.82 15.75 -12.01
C SER A 77 -10.17 16.05 -13.47
N GLU A 78 -9.94 15.10 -14.38
CA GLU A 78 -10.30 15.25 -15.79
C GLU A 78 -11.81 15.36 -15.98
N GLY A 79 -12.58 14.54 -15.27
CA GLY A 79 -14.04 14.59 -15.32
C GLY A 79 -14.60 15.94 -14.87
N LEU A 80 -14.04 16.53 -13.81
CA LEU A 80 -14.46 17.85 -13.31
C LEU A 80 -14.13 19.00 -14.29
N THR A 81 -13.17 18.83 -15.20
CA THR A 81 -12.91 19.81 -16.29
C THR A 81 -13.93 19.73 -17.42
N LYS A 82 -14.60 18.58 -17.58
CA LYS A 82 -15.49 18.26 -18.70
C LYS A 82 -16.97 18.20 -18.30
N GLY A 83 -17.28 18.11 -17.01
CA GLY A 83 -18.66 18.04 -16.52
C GLY A 83 -18.74 17.65 -15.05
N THR A 84 -19.70 16.79 -14.73
CA THR A 84 -20.04 16.42 -13.36
C THR A 84 -19.66 14.97 -13.07
N VAL A 85 -18.94 14.77 -11.97
CA VAL A 85 -18.41 13.47 -11.56
C VAL A 85 -19.25 12.91 -10.41
N LEU A 86 -19.67 11.66 -10.54
CA LEU A 86 -20.19 10.84 -9.45
C LEU A 86 -19.14 9.82 -9.03
N VAL A 87 -18.77 9.82 -7.76
CA VAL A 87 -18.01 8.72 -7.12
C VAL A 87 -18.97 7.92 -6.26
N HIS A 88 -19.10 6.61 -6.51
CA HIS A 88 -20.01 5.76 -5.73
C HIS A 88 -19.42 4.40 -5.39
N CYS A 89 -20.03 3.80 -4.37
CA CYS A 89 -19.91 2.38 -4.05
C CYS A 89 -21.30 1.88 -3.63
N LEU A 90 -21.40 0.69 -3.04
CA LEU A 90 -22.69 0.13 -2.64
C LEU A 90 -23.54 1.09 -1.81
N MET A 91 -22.99 1.59 -0.69
CA MET A 91 -23.70 2.46 0.26
C MET A 91 -23.29 3.93 0.21
N GLY A 92 -22.16 4.25 -0.42
CA GLY A 92 -21.59 5.60 -0.38
C GLY A 92 -21.07 6.00 1.00
N VAL A 93 -20.51 5.05 1.76
CA VAL A 93 -20.10 5.25 3.16
C VAL A 93 -18.61 4.99 3.38
N SER A 94 -18.05 3.94 2.77
CA SER A 94 -16.67 3.50 3.02
C SER A 94 -15.78 3.61 1.77
N ARG A 95 -15.88 2.68 0.80
CA ARG A 95 -15.04 2.65 -0.43
C ARG A 95 -15.00 3.99 -1.19
N SER A 96 -16.14 4.46 -1.68
CA SER A 96 -16.22 5.73 -2.43
C SER A 96 -15.93 6.96 -1.57
N ALA A 97 -16.34 6.94 -0.30
CA ALA A 97 -15.99 8.00 0.63
C ALA A 97 -14.47 8.11 0.80
N SER A 98 -13.77 6.98 0.88
CA SER A 98 -12.31 6.94 1.00
C SER A 98 -11.62 7.56 -0.23
N VAL A 99 -12.11 7.25 -1.43
CA VAL A 99 -11.61 7.87 -2.67
C VAL A 99 -11.88 9.38 -2.71
N VAL A 100 -13.08 9.82 -2.31
CA VAL A 100 -13.41 11.25 -2.24
C VAL A 100 -12.54 11.96 -1.19
N ILE A 101 -12.28 11.35 -0.04
CA ILE A 101 -11.34 11.89 0.96
C ILE A 101 -9.95 12.02 0.36
N ALA A 102 -9.40 10.98 -0.27
CA ALA A 102 -8.08 11.01 -0.90
C ALA A 102 -7.98 12.13 -1.96
N PHE A 103 -9.03 12.30 -2.76
CA PHE A 103 -9.12 13.38 -3.74
C PHE A 103 -9.05 14.76 -3.06
N MET A 104 -9.82 14.98 -1.98
CA MET A 104 -9.78 16.22 -1.21
C MET A 104 -8.41 16.46 -0.55
N MET A 105 -7.79 15.40 -0.02
CA MET A 105 -6.44 15.45 0.57
C MET A 105 -5.44 15.93 -0.47
N LYS A 106 -5.39 15.28 -1.65
CA LYS A 106 -4.43 15.62 -2.70
C LYS A 106 -4.69 16.99 -3.34
N LYS A 107 -5.95 17.31 -3.66
CA LYS A 107 -6.31 18.57 -4.32
C LYS A 107 -5.97 19.79 -3.45
N TYR A 108 -6.21 19.70 -2.15
CA TYR A 108 -6.09 20.82 -1.22
C TYR A 108 -4.91 20.68 -0.24
N HIS A 109 -4.09 19.65 -0.38
CA HIS A 109 -2.98 19.32 0.53
C HIS A 109 -3.43 19.27 2.00
N LEU A 110 -4.56 18.60 2.25
CA LEU A 110 -5.15 18.48 3.59
C LEU A 110 -4.63 17.23 4.28
N MET A 111 -4.52 17.30 5.61
CA MET A 111 -4.37 16.11 6.43
C MET A 111 -5.64 15.24 6.34
N TYR A 112 -5.51 13.95 6.63
CA TYR A 112 -6.62 13.00 6.58
C TYR A 112 -7.82 13.49 7.41
N GLU A 113 -7.61 13.91 8.66
CA GLU A 113 -8.67 14.34 9.57
C GLU A 113 -9.46 15.53 9.00
N GLU A 114 -8.78 16.50 8.41
CA GLU A 114 -9.40 17.69 7.83
C GLU A 114 -10.25 17.35 6.59
N ALA A 115 -9.73 16.48 5.72
CA ALA A 115 -10.44 16.02 4.53
C ALA A 115 -11.65 15.15 4.92
N TYR A 116 -11.48 14.24 5.88
CA TYR A 116 -12.54 13.41 6.43
C TYR A 116 -13.68 14.28 6.97
N GLU A 117 -13.39 15.27 7.82
CA GLU A 117 -14.40 16.15 8.38
C GLU A 117 -15.17 16.92 7.30
N LYS A 118 -14.48 17.46 6.29
CA LYS A 118 -15.11 18.20 5.19
C LYS A 118 -16.13 17.36 4.43
N VAL A 119 -15.82 16.09 4.16
CA VAL A 119 -16.73 15.15 3.49
C VAL A 119 -17.84 14.72 4.45
N ASN A 120 -17.49 14.40 5.70
CA ASN A 120 -18.43 13.89 6.71
C ASN A 120 -19.51 14.89 7.12
N ARG A 121 -19.19 16.19 7.12
CA ARG A 121 -20.17 17.27 7.34
C ARG A 121 -21.25 17.33 6.26
N LYS A 122 -20.96 16.86 5.05
CA LYS A 122 -21.91 16.85 3.93
C LYS A 122 -22.68 15.55 3.83
N ARG A 123 -22.01 14.42 4.07
CA ARG A 123 -22.61 13.09 4.11
C ARG A 123 -21.96 12.29 5.22
N ARG A 124 -22.77 11.66 6.07
CA ARG A 124 -22.25 10.74 7.09
C ARG A 124 -21.50 9.59 6.42
N ILE A 125 -20.19 9.50 6.68
CA ILE A 125 -19.28 8.52 6.11
C ILE A 125 -18.53 7.78 7.21
N CYS A 126 -18.10 6.56 6.89
CA CYS A 126 -17.33 5.71 7.79
C CYS A 126 -16.45 4.77 6.93
N PRO A 127 -15.31 5.26 6.41
CA PRO A 127 -14.26 4.39 5.88
C PRO A 127 -13.95 3.28 6.85
N ASN A 128 -13.76 2.05 6.35
CA ASN A 128 -13.29 0.98 7.21
C ASN A 128 -11.86 1.28 7.71
N PRO A 129 -11.42 0.67 8.84
CA PRO A 129 -10.11 0.96 9.42
C PRO A 129 -8.91 0.71 8.49
N GLY A 130 -9.04 -0.26 7.57
CA GLY A 130 -8.00 -0.57 6.58
C GLY A 130 -7.83 0.54 5.54
N PHE A 131 -8.93 1.16 5.12
CA PHE A 131 -8.90 2.32 4.22
C PHE A 131 -8.45 3.58 4.93
N GLU A 132 -8.89 3.82 6.16
CA GLU A 132 -8.38 4.94 6.97
C GLU A 132 -6.85 4.87 7.12
N ALA A 133 -6.31 3.71 7.49
CA ALA A 133 -4.86 3.52 7.61
C ALA A 133 -4.12 3.78 6.28
N GLN A 134 -4.74 3.43 5.15
CA GLN A 134 -4.19 3.69 3.82
C GLN A 134 -4.24 5.17 3.43
N LEU A 135 -5.27 5.92 3.85
CA LEU A 135 -5.36 7.36 3.64
C LEU A 135 -4.30 8.11 4.47
N LYS A 136 -4.13 7.73 5.74
CA LYS A 136 -3.04 8.26 6.60
C LYS A 136 -1.65 7.93 6.03
N LEU A 137 -1.49 6.75 5.45
CA LEU A 137 -0.27 6.41 4.73
C LEU A 137 -0.09 7.29 3.48
N TYR A 138 -1.17 7.56 2.73
CA TYR A 138 -1.14 8.42 1.55
C TYR A 138 -0.66 9.84 1.89
N GLU A 139 -1.11 10.40 3.02
CA GLU A 139 -0.58 11.63 3.58
C GLU A 139 0.93 11.53 3.89
N LYS A 140 1.36 10.48 4.60
CA LYS A 140 2.78 10.28 4.97
C LYS A 140 3.71 10.17 3.76
N ILE A 141 3.22 9.66 2.63
CA ILE A 141 4.01 9.53 1.38
C ILE A 141 3.85 10.73 0.44
N GLY A 142 3.20 11.82 0.87
CA GLY A 142 3.11 13.06 0.11
C GLY A 142 2.02 13.08 -0.96
N TYR A 143 0.91 12.37 -0.76
CA TYR A 143 -0.26 12.36 -1.65
C TYR A 143 0.04 11.88 -3.08
N GLN A 144 1.09 11.08 -3.23
CA GLN A 144 1.46 10.44 -4.48
C GLN A 144 2.06 9.07 -4.18
N LEU A 145 1.69 8.05 -4.94
CA LEU A 145 2.19 6.71 -4.71
C LEU A 145 3.65 6.59 -5.17
N ASP A 146 4.58 6.65 -4.24
CA ASP A 146 5.95 6.19 -4.44
C ASP A 146 6.10 4.74 -3.94
N THR A 147 6.25 3.82 -4.90
CA THR A 147 6.43 2.39 -4.61
C THR A 147 7.73 2.07 -3.86
N GLN A 148 8.72 2.96 -3.93
CA GLN A 148 10.00 2.81 -3.24
C GLN A 148 9.98 3.40 -1.83
N HIS A 149 8.97 4.20 -1.49
CA HIS A 149 8.87 4.82 -0.18
C HIS A 149 8.79 3.77 0.92
N THR A 150 9.65 3.89 1.94
CA THR A 150 9.81 2.89 3.02
C THR A 150 8.48 2.56 3.69
N SER A 151 7.65 3.57 3.98
CA SER A 151 6.34 3.36 4.64
C SER A 151 5.38 2.53 3.77
N TYR A 152 5.40 2.72 2.45
CA TYR A 152 4.55 1.95 1.53
C TYR A 152 5.05 0.51 1.39
N ARG A 153 6.36 0.32 1.25
CA ARG A 153 6.98 -1.01 1.22
C ARG A 153 6.67 -1.81 2.49
N LEU A 154 6.72 -1.17 3.65
CA LEU A 154 6.34 -1.78 4.94
C LEU A 154 4.84 -2.11 5.01
N PHE A 155 3.97 -1.24 4.50
CA PHE A 155 2.53 -1.53 4.39
C PHE A 155 2.26 -2.77 3.53
N ARG A 156 2.88 -2.85 2.34
CA ARG A 156 2.78 -4.02 1.46
C ARG A 156 3.33 -5.27 2.13
N LEU A 157 4.46 -5.17 2.82
CA LEU A 157 5.08 -6.27 3.56
C LEU A 157 4.17 -6.82 4.68
N ARG A 158 3.52 -5.94 5.45
CA ARG A 158 2.53 -6.35 6.48
C ARG A 158 1.29 -6.99 5.88
N THR A 159 0.86 -6.52 4.70
CA THR A 159 -0.27 -7.12 3.98
C THR A 159 0.08 -8.52 3.49
N ALA A 160 1.27 -8.69 2.92
CA ALA A 160 1.81 -9.98 2.51
C ALA A 160 1.95 -10.96 3.69
N ALA A 161 2.39 -10.47 4.86
CA ALA A 161 2.50 -11.26 6.08
C ALA A 161 1.18 -11.92 6.49
N ARG A 162 0.07 -11.17 6.41
CA ARG A 162 -1.27 -11.71 6.70
C ARG A 162 -1.66 -12.82 5.72
N GLN A 163 -1.34 -12.65 4.45
CA GLN A 163 -1.64 -13.64 3.41
C GLN A 163 -0.83 -14.93 3.61
N ILE A 164 0.47 -14.84 3.84
CA ILE A 164 1.33 -16.01 4.04
C ILE A 164 0.96 -16.77 5.33
N ASN A 165 0.54 -16.07 6.38
CA ASN A 165 0.07 -16.71 7.61
C ASN A 165 -1.25 -17.49 7.39
N ASN A 166 -2.09 -17.09 6.43
CA ASN A 166 -3.34 -17.77 6.11
C ASN A 166 -3.15 -18.95 5.13
N HIS A 167 -2.23 -18.82 4.16
CA HIS A 167 -2.09 -19.78 3.04
C HIS A 167 -0.78 -20.58 3.05
N GLY A 168 0.18 -20.23 3.90
CA GLY A 168 1.51 -20.83 3.97
C GLY A 168 2.47 -20.42 2.85
N LEU A 169 2.01 -19.63 1.88
CA LEU A 169 2.76 -19.20 0.70
C LEU A 169 2.55 -17.71 0.42
N LEU A 170 3.59 -17.05 -0.09
CA LEU A 170 3.50 -15.65 -0.52
C LEU A 170 2.68 -15.55 -1.82
N HIS A 171 1.70 -14.65 -1.86
CA HIS A 171 0.87 -14.43 -3.04
C HIS A 171 1.69 -13.85 -4.20
N GLN A 172 1.30 -14.15 -5.45
CA GLN A 172 1.98 -13.70 -6.66
C GLN A 172 2.15 -12.17 -6.69
N ASP A 173 1.09 -11.43 -6.32
CA ASP A 173 1.08 -9.96 -6.29
C ASP A 173 2.01 -9.36 -5.23
N SER A 174 2.60 -10.17 -4.34
CA SER A 174 3.55 -9.73 -3.32
C SER A 174 4.99 -10.14 -3.60
N LEU A 175 5.25 -10.81 -4.72
CA LEU A 175 6.61 -11.20 -5.12
C LEU A 175 7.50 -10.00 -5.46
N ASP A 176 6.91 -8.86 -5.85
CA ASP A 176 7.59 -7.58 -6.06
C ASP A 176 8.28 -7.06 -4.80
N LEU A 177 7.90 -7.54 -3.61
CA LEU A 177 8.56 -7.19 -2.35
C LEU A 177 9.90 -7.88 -2.16
N ILE A 178 10.15 -9.00 -2.86
CA ILE A 178 11.41 -9.74 -2.76
C ILE A 178 12.45 -9.04 -3.62
N ILE A 179 13.46 -8.48 -2.96
CA ILE A 179 14.58 -7.84 -3.64
C ILE A 179 15.43 -8.91 -4.35
N PRO A 180 15.86 -8.69 -5.60
CA PRO A 180 16.82 -9.56 -6.28
C PRO A 180 18.09 -9.81 -5.46
N ASP A 181 18.74 -10.95 -5.65
CA ASP A 181 19.98 -11.29 -4.91
C ASP A 181 21.10 -10.30 -5.25
N PRO A 182 21.53 -9.44 -4.29
CA PRO A 182 22.52 -8.41 -4.56
C PRO A 182 23.91 -8.98 -4.84
N GLY A 183 24.18 -10.24 -4.47
CA GLY A 183 25.45 -10.89 -4.76
C GLY A 183 25.53 -11.54 -6.15
N LEU A 184 24.46 -11.48 -6.95
CA LEU A 184 24.46 -11.87 -8.37
C LEU A 184 24.52 -10.65 -9.31
N ALA A 185 24.32 -9.44 -8.79
CA ALA A 185 24.46 -8.22 -9.57
C ALA A 185 25.96 -7.95 -9.87
N GLU A 186 26.24 -7.34 -11.03
CA GLU A 186 27.59 -6.88 -11.33
C GLU A 186 28.12 -5.95 -10.21
N PRO A 187 29.41 -6.04 -9.84
CA PRO A 187 29.98 -5.26 -8.76
C PRO A 187 29.92 -3.79 -9.09
N LYS A 188 28.90 -3.10 -8.57
CA LYS A 188 28.84 -1.65 -8.57
C LYS A 188 29.73 -1.15 -7.43
N SER A 189 30.89 -0.61 -7.80
CA SER A 189 31.76 0.11 -6.87
C SER A 189 30.97 1.23 -6.18
N GLY A 190 31.12 1.35 -4.85
CA GLY A 190 30.53 2.45 -4.07
C GLY A 190 29.09 2.25 -3.57
N HIS A 191 28.54 1.03 -3.56
CA HIS A 191 27.24 0.78 -2.91
C HIS A 191 27.39 0.32 -1.46
N PHE A 192 26.80 1.10 -0.54
CA PHE A 192 26.63 0.75 0.87
C PHE A 192 25.85 -0.57 1.01
N ALA A 193 26.47 -1.57 1.61
CA ALA A 193 25.89 -2.91 1.71
C ALA A 193 26.34 -3.66 2.97
N TYR A 194 25.61 -4.74 3.26
CA TYR A 194 25.87 -5.69 4.32
C TYR A 194 26.47 -6.96 3.74
N TYR A 195 27.53 -7.45 4.38
CA TYR A 195 28.35 -8.56 3.92
C TYR A 195 28.42 -9.64 4.97
N CYS A 196 28.48 -10.90 4.55
CA CYS A 196 28.81 -12.01 5.43
C CYS A 196 30.23 -11.83 6.00
N SER A 197 30.38 -11.92 7.32
CA SER A 197 31.68 -11.75 8.00
C SER A 197 32.71 -12.82 7.63
N GLN A 198 32.26 -14.00 7.19
CA GLN A 198 33.09 -15.17 6.90
C GLN A 198 33.62 -15.19 5.46
N CYS A 199 32.79 -14.87 4.47
CA CYS A 199 33.15 -15.00 3.06
C CYS A 199 33.04 -13.70 2.25
N SER A 200 32.69 -12.58 2.90
CA SER A 200 32.48 -11.28 2.26
C SER A 200 31.43 -11.26 1.14
N ARG A 201 30.53 -12.25 1.10
CA ARG A 201 29.37 -12.27 0.18
C ARG A 201 28.41 -11.14 0.55
N ILE A 202 27.94 -10.36 -0.43
CA ILE A 202 26.89 -9.35 -0.24
C ILE A 202 25.58 -10.06 0.14
N LEU A 203 24.98 -9.63 1.24
CA LEU A 203 23.72 -10.14 1.78
C LEU A 203 22.57 -9.16 1.56
N ALA A 204 22.78 -7.86 1.73
CA ALA A 204 21.71 -6.87 1.59
C ALA A 204 22.25 -5.49 1.17
N PRO A 205 21.57 -4.76 0.28
CA PRO A 205 21.89 -3.35 0.04
C PRO A 205 21.38 -2.47 1.19
N LYS A 206 21.99 -1.31 1.44
CA LYS A 206 21.49 -0.36 2.45
C LYS A 206 20.05 0.10 2.18
N SER A 207 19.65 0.18 0.92
CA SER A 207 18.28 0.54 0.51
C SER A 207 17.20 -0.49 0.87
N SER A 208 17.59 -1.69 1.33
CA SER A 208 16.64 -2.66 1.86
C SER A 208 16.40 -2.51 3.36
N CYS A 209 17.16 -1.67 4.06
CA CYS A 209 17.04 -1.52 5.50
C CYS A 209 15.73 -0.89 5.95
N ILE A 210 15.22 -1.40 7.06
CA ILE A 210 14.03 -0.93 7.74
C ILE A 210 14.47 -0.19 9.00
N PRO A 211 14.36 1.16 9.03
CA PRO A 211 14.65 1.94 10.22
C PRO A 211 13.60 1.67 11.31
N HIS A 212 14.01 1.70 12.57
CA HIS A 212 13.11 1.43 13.69
C HIS A 212 13.50 2.02 15.05
N GLU A 213 14.65 2.66 15.17
CA GLU A 213 15.10 3.32 16.42
C GLU A 213 14.62 4.78 16.45
N ASN A 214 14.82 5.49 15.34
CA ASN A 214 14.16 6.73 14.94
C ASN A 214 13.72 6.55 13.49
N GLU A 215 12.63 7.17 13.02
CA GLU A 215 12.06 6.91 11.67
C GLU A 215 13.08 7.02 10.49
N ASN A 216 14.26 7.60 10.74
CA ASN A 216 15.34 7.80 9.76
C ASN A 216 16.69 7.14 10.10
N GLU A 217 16.86 6.48 11.25
CA GLU A 217 18.14 5.89 11.67
C GLU A 217 18.11 4.35 11.68
N ILE A 218 19.17 3.74 11.15
CA ILE A 218 19.34 2.29 11.12
C ILE A 218 19.90 1.86 12.47
N CYS A 219 19.23 0.91 13.13
CA CYS A 219 19.73 0.36 14.38
C CYS A 219 21.03 -0.43 14.14
N GLU A 220 22.05 -0.16 14.93
CA GLU A 220 23.34 -0.86 14.85
C GLU A 220 23.33 -2.24 15.51
N LYS A 221 22.32 -2.51 16.37
CA LYS A 221 22.20 -3.76 17.13
C LYS A 221 21.65 -4.91 16.29
N SER A 222 20.82 -4.63 15.30
CA SER A 222 20.22 -5.63 14.42
C SER A 222 19.76 -5.00 13.12
N PHE A 223 20.14 -5.59 11.99
CA PHE A 223 19.82 -5.04 10.68
C PHE A 223 18.55 -5.70 10.14
N PHE A 224 17.43 -4.99 10.27
CA PHE A 224 16.18 -5.40 9.65
C PHE A 224 16.16 -4.97 8.20
N VAL A 225 15.79 -5.90 7.31
CA VAL A 225 15.75 -5.66 5.87
C VAL A 225 14.44 -6.14 5.28
N MET A 226 14.13 -5.65 4.08
CA MET A 226 13.12 -6.25 3.21
C MET A 226 13.57 -7.65 2.76
N PRO A 227 12.64 -8.56 2.42
CA PRO A 227 12.98 -9.92 1.99
C PRO A 227 13.82 -9.90 0.71
N ILE A 228 14.80 -10.82 0.61
CA ILE A 228 15.77 -10.89 -0.49
C ILE A 228 15.75 -12.29 -1.10
N ALA A 229 15.92 -12.41 -2.41
CA ALA A 229 15.76 -13.65 -3.16
C ALA A 229 16.65 -14.82 -2.68
N TRP A 230 17.84 -14.56 -2.15
CA TRP A 230 18.71 -15.61 -1.60
C TRP A 230 18.20 -16.20 -0.28
N MET A 231 17.28 -15.53 0.41
CA MET A 231 16.67 -16.00 1.66
C MET A 231 15.82 -17.24 1.36
N LYS A 232 16.42 -18.42 1.54
CA LYS A 232 15.77 -19.70 1.21
C LYS A 232 14.44 -19.83 1.96
N HIS A 233 13.44 -20.33 1.25
CA HIS A 233 12.08 -20.58 1.78
C HIS A 233 11.30 -19.34 2.26
N VAL A 234 11.80 -18.12 2.00
CA VAL A 234 11.14 -16.87 2.42
C VAL A 234 9.71 -16.74 1.89
N ALA A 235 9.43 -17.28 0.71
CA ALA A 235 8.10 -17.27 0.10
C ALA A 235 7.23 -18.50 0.45
N LYS A 236 7.78 -19.48 1.20
CA LYS A 236 7.17 -20.81 1.40
C LYS A 236 7.02 -21.23 2.87
N THR A 237 7.57 -20.44 3.79
CA THR A 237 7.57 -20.74 5.23
C THR A 237 7.34 -19.45 5.99
N THR A 238 6.72 -19.54 7.17
CA THR A 238 6.42 -18.37 8.01
C THR A 238 7.62 -17.92 8.83
N LYS A 239 8.51 -18.84 9.21
CA LYS A 239 9.73 -18.54 9.98
C LYS A 239 10.85 -19.50 9.61
N ASN A 240 12.07 -18.98 9.51
CA ASN A 240 13.26 -19.82 9.32
C ASN A 240 14.55 -19.06 9.68
N LYS A 241 15.66 -19.80 9.76
CA LYS A 241 17.02 -19.25 9.83
C LYS A 241 17.47 -18.76 8.46
N LEU A 242 18.27 -17.71 8.45
CA LEU A 242 18.94 -17.18 7.27
C LEU A 242 20.37 -17.71 7.24
N LEU A 243 20.69 -18.47 6.20
CA LEU A 243 22.03 -19.00 5.96
C LEU A 243 22.66 -18.28 4.77
N CYS A 244 23.92 -17.89 4.90
CA CYS A 244 24.67 -17.28 3.80
C CYS A 244 24.66 -18.21 2.58
N PRO A 245 24.30 -17.74 1.38
CA PRO A 245 24.21 -18.59 0.19
C PRO A 245 25.58 -19.13 -0.27
N ASN A 246 26.68 -18.52 0.17
CA ASN A 246 28.03 -18.90 -0.23
C ASN A 246 28.71 -19.86 0.77
N CYS A 247 28.72 -19.53 2.06
CA CYS A 247 29.43 -20.32 3.08
C CYS A 247 28.51 -21.04 4.09
N SER A 248 27.19 -20.92 3.94
CA SER A 248 26.18 -21.54 4.82
C SER A 248 26.20 -21.13 6.29
N THR A 249 27.03 -20.16 6.68
CA THR A 249 27.02 -19.57 8.03
C THR A 249 25.65 -18.97 8.34
N GLU A 250 25.14 -19.17 9.56
CA GLU A 250 23.91 -18.53 10.04
C GLU A 250 24.13 -17.03 10.18
N VAL A 251 23.43 -16.23 9.39
CA VAL A 251 23.55 -14.76 9.35
C VAL A 251 22.36 -14.05 9.99
N GLY A 252 21.34 -14.79 10.40
CA GLY A 252 20.16 -14.25 11.07
C GLY A 252 18.93 -15.14 10.92
N SER A 253 17.75 -14.53 10.92
CA SER A 253 16.46 -15.24 10.83
C SER A 253 15.36 -14.34 10.27
N PHE A 254 14.25 -14.95 9.84
CA PHE A 254 13.04 -14.23 9.48
C PHE A 254 11.80 -14.79 10.15
N ASN A 255 10.81 -13.93 10.34
CA ASN A 255 9.50 -14.24 10.88
C ASN A 255 8.41 -13.37 10.20
N TRP A 256 7.50 -14.01 9.47
CA TRP A 256 6.30 -13.40 8.90
C TRP A 256 5.16 -13.24 9.91
N GLY A 257 5.27 -13.84 11.10
CA GLY A 257 4.27 -13.80 12.15
C GLY A 257 4.16 -12.45 12.86
N GLU A 258 3.00 -12.22 13.50
CA GLU A 258 2.75 -11.03 14.31
C GLU A 258 3.63 -10.96 15.56
N ASP A 259 4.15 -12.10 16.01
CA ASP A 259 5.15 -12.23 17.08
C ASP A 259 6.48 -11.57 16.70
N GLY A 260 6.82 -11.53 15.42
CA GLY A 260 7.94 -10.74 14.88
C GLY A 260 9.31 -11.15 15.43
N ILE A 261 10.24 -10.21 15.46
CA ILE A 261 11.56 -10.36 16.11
C ILE A 261 11.80 -9.13 16.99
N GLN A 262 12.20 -9.37 18.24
CA GLN A 262 12.54 -8.35 19.20
C GLN A 262 13.98 -7.88 18.97
N CYS A 263 14.17 -6.58 18.72
CA CYS A 263 15.49 -5.97 18.67
C CYS A 263 16.02 -5.67 20.09
N GLU A 264 17.34 -5.65 20.25
CA GLU A 264 18.03 -5.23 21.48
C GLU A 264 17.86 -3.73 21.81
N CYS A 265 17.29 -2.93 20.90
CA CYS A 265 16.82 -1.57 21.19
C CYS A 265 15.41 -1.54 21.79
N SER A 266 14.85 -2.69 22.17
CA SER A 266 13.50 -2.86 22.73
C SER A 266 12.34 -2.65 21.76
N VAL A 267 12.62 -2.41 20.47
CA VAL A 267 11.59 -2.33 19.42
C VAL A 267 11.33 -3.71 18.81
N LYS A 268 10.05 -4.07 18.67
CA LYS A 268 9.62 -5.28 17.98
C LYS A 268 9.24 -4.97 16.54
N ILE A 269 9.82 -5.73 15.60
CA ILE A 269 9.53 -5.59 14.17
C ILE A 269 8.69 -6.78 13.71
N SER A 270 7.63 -6.51 12.94
CA SER A 270 6.73 -7.52 12.39
C SER A 270 6.10 -7.04 11.07
N PRO A 271 6.14 -7.87 10.00
CA PRO A 271 7.03 -9.04 9.85
C PRO A 271 8.51 -8.60 9.86
N ALA A 272 9.42 -9.52 10.12
CA ALA A 272 10.84 -9.22 10.33
C ALA A 272 11.78 -10.15 9.55
N PHE A 273 12.80 -9.57 8.92
CA PHE A 273 13.93 -10.27 8.33
C PHE A 273 15.20 -9.64 8.91
N CYS A 274 15.80 -10.32 9.88
CA CYS A 274 16.87 -9.79 10.70
C CYS A 274 18.21 -10.42 10.30
N LEU A 275 19.19 -9.57 10.03
CA LEU A 275 20.60 -9.92 9.88
C LEU A 275 21.37 -9.50 11.14
N MET A 276 22.15 -10.42 11.70
CA MET A 276 22.78 -10.28 13.00
C MET A 276 24.23 -9.76 12.88
N PRO A 277 24.60 -8.65 13.56
CA PRO A 277 25.93 -8.03 13.45
C PRO A 277 27.14 -8.95 13.69
N PRO A 278 27.12 -9.93 14.61
CA PRO A 278 28.28 -10.83 14.79
C PRO A 278 28.68 -11.58 13.51
N GLN A 279 27.73 -11.81 12.61
CA GLN A 279 27.92 -12.56 11.37
C GLN A 279 27.81 -11.68 10.11
N VAL A 280 27.55 -10.38 10.29
CA VAL A 280 27.25 -9.45 9.21
C VAL A 280 27.98 -8.12 9.44
N LYS A 281 28.81 -7.73 8.47
CA LYS A 281 29.55 -6.46 8.48
C LYS A 281 28.90 -5.45 7.55
N TYR A 282 28.75 -4.22 7.99
CA TYR A 282 28.43 -3.08 7.12
C TYR A 282 29.73 -2.46 6.61
N ARG A 283 29.83 -2.21 5.29
CA ARG A 283 30.94 -1.41 4.73
C ARG A 283 30.37 -0.10 4.21
N SER A 284 30.91 1.00 4.73
CA SER A 284 30.57 2.34 4.27
C SER A 284 31.49 2.87 3.17
N GLU A 285 32.69 2.30 3.00
CA GLU A 285 33.71 2.72 2.03
C GLU A 285 34.56 1.52 1.62
#